data_AF-A0A1M5GDK1-F1
#
_entry.id   AF-A0A1M5GDK1-F1
#
_cell.length_a   1.000
_cell.length_b   1.000
_cell.length_c   1.000
_cell.angle_alpha   90.00
_cell.angle_beta   90.00
_cell.angle_gamma   90.00
#
_symmetry.space_group_name_H-M   'P 1'
#
loop_
_entity.id
_entity.type
_entity.pdbx_description
1 polymer ?
#
loop_
_entity_poly.entity_id
_entity_poly.type
_entity_poly.pdbx_seq_one_letter_code
_entity_poly.pdbx_strand_id
1 'polypeptide(L)'
;MTISLEKRTSDAEASLISLLKKEQDRGTDLGELVAQVEIAIDFSGSMNRRYKNGEVQAVVERALALSLSGLDDDGVVPVHFFHSSGFPPELVDRDNYQGFVDAWAGRHRMGGTAYAPTIRAVLDGTAKKKRLFGRSRPDTDALEAEKDAPPKFVLFVTDGAPSDRGETTRLLVEAAGRPVFWQFVGLGYSPSFLRKLDDMGNRVVDNVGLTEYEDTLEMTDQQFFDDIIGEFFGSWLPEARRLGITRR
;
A
#
# COMPACT_ATOMS: atom_id res chain seq x y z
N MET A 1 9.59 1.20 -24.73
CA MET A 1 10.06 -0.16 -24.38
C MET A 1 9.33 -0.56 -23.13
N THR A 2 8.53 -1.62 -23.16
CA THR A 2 7.90 -2.17 -21.95
C THR A 2 9.00 -2.84 -21.13
N ILE A 3 9.18 -2.44 -19.87
CA ILE A 3 10.11 -3.10 -18.94
C ILE A 3 9.48 -4.44 -18.56
N SER A 4 10.25 -5.54 -18.61
CA SER A 4 9.72 -6.85 -18.22
C SER A 4 9.51 -6.94 -16.72
N LEU A 5 8.51 -7.71 -16.29
CA LEU A 5 8.21 -7.92 -14.87
C LEU A 5 9.44 -8.52 -14.15
N GLU A 6 10.17 -9.41 -14.80
CA GLU A 6 11.41 -9.99 -14.26
C GLU A 6 12.44 -8.93 -13.92
N LYS A 7 12.62 -7.93 -14.79
CA LYS A 7 13.57 -6.84 -14.52
C LYS A 7 13.11 -6.00 -13.34
N ARG A 8 11.83 -5.67 -13.25
CA ARG A 8 11.28 -4.93 -12.11
C ARG A 8 11.48 -5.70 -10.81
N THR A 9 11.26 -7.01 -10.82
CA THR A 9 11.47 -7.88 -9.65
C THR A 9 12.94 -7.88 -9.22
N SER A 10 13.89 -8.01 -10.15
CA SER A 10 15.32 -7.90 -9.82
C SER A 10 15.71 -6.51 -9.25
N ASP A 11 15.13 -5.43 -9.77
CA ASP A 11 15.37 -4.08 -9.22
C ASP A 11 14.80 -3.96 -7.79
N ALA A 12 13.62 -4.53 -7.52
CA ALA A 12 13.02 -4.59 -6.18
C ALA A 12 13.85 -5.42 -5.19
N GLU A 13 14.34 -6.60 -5.61
CA GLU A 13 15.25 -7.45 -4.82
C GLU A 13 16.52 -6.67 -4.44
N ALA A 14 17.11 -5.96 -5.39
CA ALA A 14 18.29 -5.15 -5.16
C ALA A 14 18.03 -4.03 -4.13
N SER A 15 16.88 -3.36 -4.19
CA SER A 15 16.49 -2.33 -3.22
C SER A 15 16.29 -2.91 -1.81
N LEU A 16 15.64 -4.06 -1.67
CA LEU A 16 15.49 -4.75 -0.39
C LEU A 16 16.84 -5.15 0.22
N ILE A 17 17.74 -5.72 -0.59
CA ILE A 17 19.10 -6.09 -0.15
C ILE A 17 19.90 -4.85 0.28
N SER A 18 19.80 -3.76 -0.48
CA SER A 18 20.47 -2.49 -0.16
C SER A 18 19.98 -1.93 1.17
N LEU A 19 18.67 -1.93 1.40
CA LEU A 19 18.06 -1.48 2.65
C LEU A 19 18.49 -2.34 3.84
N LEU A 20 18.46 -3.66 3.71
CA LEU A 20 18.91 -4.58 4.76
C LEU A 20 20.33 -4.29 5.22
N LYS A 21 21.25 -4.12 4.26
CA LYS A 21 22.65 -3.78 4.56
C LYS A 21 22.77 -2.44 5.27
N LYS A 22 22.06 -1.42 4.78
CA LYS A 22 22.05 -0.08 5.36
C LYS A 22 21.56 -0.07 6.81
N GLU A 23 20.50 -0.81 7.12
CA GLU A 23 19.97 -0.89 8.49
C GLU A 23 20.86 -1.74 9.40
N GLN A 24 21.45 -2.82 8.87
CA GLN A 24 22.46 -3.59 9.60
C GLN A 24 23.68 -2.73 9.97
N ASP A 25 24.17 -1.89 9.05
CA ASP A 25 25.28 -0.94 9.30
C ASP A 25 24.92 0.11 10.36
N ARG A 26 23.63 0.42 10.54
CA ARG A 26 23.10 1.28 11.61
C ARG A 26 22.91 0.56 12.94
N GLY A 27 23.12 -0.75 12.99
CA GLY A 27 22.93 -1.59 14.17
C GLY A 27 21.49 -2.06 14.38
N THR A 28 20.63 -1.93 13.36
CA THR A 28 19.25 -2.42 13.38
C THR A 28 19.17 -3.76 12.65
N ASP A 29 18.80 -4.82 13.36
CA ASP A 29 18.47 -6.10 12.76
C ASP A 29 16.99 -6.14 12.38
N LEU A 30 16.71 -6.07 11.07
CA LEU A 30 15.36 -6.16 10.54
C LEU A 30 14.84 -7.60 10.46
N GLY A 31 15.69 -8.61 10.71
CA GLY A 31 15.31 -10.02 10.57
C GLY A 31 14.79 -10.35 9.17
N GLU A 32 13.78 -11.23 9.12
CA GLU A 32 13.10 -11.57 7.87
C GLU A 32 12.25 -10.37 7.40
N LEU A 33 12.36 -10.02 6.12
CA LEU A 33 11.48 -9.04 5.49
C LEU A 33 10.29 -9.77 4.88
N VAL A 34 9.16 -9.76 5.58
CA VAL A 34 7.90 -10.31 5.05
C VAL A 34 6.80 -9.28 5.21
N ALA A 35 6.04 -9.04 4.16
CA ALA A 35 4.85 -8.21 4.18
C ALA A 35 3.83 -8.70 3.14
N GLN A 36 2.56 -8.56 3.45
CA GLN A 36 1.49 -8.73 2.47
C GLN A 36 1.37 -7.43 1.66
N VAL A 37 1.70 -7.47 0.37
CA VAL A 37 1.65 -6.28 -0.49
C VAL A 37 0.23 -6.09 -1.03
N GLU A 38 -0.38 -4.97 -0.70
CA GLU A 38 -1.67 -4.56 -1.27
C GLU A 38 -1.54 -3.18 -1.94
N ILE A 39 -2.38 -2.90 -2.93
CA ILE A 39 -2.42 -1.58 -3.56
C ILE A 39 -3.85 -1.06 -3.63
N ALA A 40 -4.05 0.17 -3.16
CA ALA A 40 -5.31 0.91 -3.26
C ALA A 40 -5.13 2.05 -4.26
N ILE A 41 -6.01 2.14 -5.27
CA ILE A 41 -5.81 3.06 -6.40
C ILE A 41 -7.05 3.93 -6.63
N ASP A 42 -6.82 5.24 -6.63
CA ASP A 42 -7.81 6.25 -6.96
C ASP A 42 -8.26 6.16 -8.43
N PHE A 43 -9.54 5.87 -8.63
CA PHE A 43 -10.26 5.81 -9.91
C PHE A 43 -11.23 7.00 -10.07
N SER A 44 -10.79 8.17 -9.62
CA SER A 44 -11.48 9.43 -9.85
C SER A 44 -11.24 10.00 -11.24
N GLY A 45 -12.08 10.97 -11.64
CA GLY A 45 -11.96 11.61 -12.95
C GLY A 45 -10.65 12.38 -13.17
N SER A 46 -10.00 12.88 -12.11
CA SER A 46 -8.70 13.58 -12.19
C SER A 46 -7.58 12.64 -12.62
N MET A 47 -7.64 11.38 -12.17
CA MET A 47 -6.68 10.33 -12.52
C MET A 47 -6.78 9.86 -13.98
N ASN A 48 -7.81 10.25 -14.74
CA ASN A 48 -8.08 9.73 -16.10
C ASN A 48 -6.87 9.79 -17.05
N ARG A 49 -6.05 10.85 -16.97
CA ARG A 49 -4.84 10.95 -17.80
C ARG A 49 -3.82 9.85 -17.44
N ARG A 50 -3.66 9.56 -16.16
CA ARG A 50 -2.70 8.59 -15.60
C ARG A 50 -3.11 7.14 -15.86
N TYR A 51 -4.40 6.88 -16.00
CA TYR A 51 -4.88 5.61 -16.54
C TYR A 51 -4.53 5.50 -18.02
N LYS A 52 -4.88 6.50 -18.83
CA LYS A 52 -4.70 6.46 -20.29
C LYS A 52 -3.25 6.42 -20.76
N ASN A 53 -2.31 7.01 -20.01
CA ASN A 53 -0.89 6.99 -20.36
C ASN A 53 -0.14 5.76 -19.82
N GLY A 54 -0.82 4.86 -19.09
CA GLY A 54 -0.22 3.64 -18.54
C GLY A 54 0.52 3.82 -17.21
N GLU A 55 0.49 5.00 -16.60
CA GLU A 55 1.17 5.24 -15.32
C GLU A 55 0.59 4.36 -14.19
N VAL A 56 -0.73 4.25 -14.12
CA VAL A 56 -1.39 3.39 -13.11
C VAL A 56 -1.04 1.92 -13.31
N GLN A 57 -0.99 1.45 -14.56
CA GLN A 57 -0.55 0.08 -14.89
C GLN A 57 0.91 -0.14 -14.45
N ALA A 58 1.79 0.83 -14.68
CA ALA A 58 3.18 0.73 -14.25
C ALA A 58 3.32 0.66 -12.72
N VAL A 59 2.50 1.40 -11.96
CA VAL A 59 2.51 1.33 -10.49
C VAL A 59 1.98 -0.01 -9.99
N VAL A 60 0.93 -0.58 -10.60
CA VAL A 60 0.45 -1.94 -10.28
C VAL A 60 1.54 -2.99 -10.55
N GLU A 61 2.24 -2.89 -11.68
CA GLU A 61 3.35 -3.78 -12.00
C GLU A 61 4.52 -3.66 -11.03
N ARG A 62 4.81 -2.46 -10.51
CA ARG A 62 5.82 -2.26 -9.46
C ARG A 62 5.39 -2.88 -8.13
N ALA A 63 4.12 -2.73 -7.75
CA ALA A 63 3.59 -3.39 -6.55
C ALA A 63 3.71 -4.92 -6.66
N LEU A 64 3.35 -5.49 -7.81
CA LEU A 64 3.51 -6.90 -8.10
C LEU A 64 4.98 -7.33 -8.10
N ALA A 65 5.87 -6.54 -8.70
CA ALA A 65 7.30 -6.82 -8.71
C ALA A 65 7.89 -6.85 -7.29
N LEU A 66 7.41 -5.97 -6.40
CA LEU A 66 7.78 -5.96 -4.99
C LEU A 66 7.24 -7.18 -4.23
N SER A 67 6.01 -7.62 -4.51
CA SER A 67 5.48 -8.87 -3.95
C SER A 67 6.35 -10.07 -4.36
N LEU A 68 6.73 -10.13 -5.64
CA LEU A 68 7.52 -11.22 -6.22
C LEU A 68 9.01 -11.20 -5.88
N SER A 69 9.54 -10.14 -5.29
CA SER A 69 10.96 -10.03 -4.90
C SER A 69 11.30 -10.81 -3.62
N GLY A 70 10.36 -11.62 -3.13
CA GLY A 70 10.49 -12.37 -1.89
C GLY A 70 10.01 -11.61 -0.66
N LEU A 71 9.35 -10.45 -0.83
CA LEU A 71 8.71 -9.74 0.28
C LEU A 71 7.38 -10.39 0.68
N ASP A 72 6.61 -10.86 -0.29
CA ASP A 72 5.32 -11.52 -0.08
C ASP A 72 5.45 -13.04 -0.21
N ASP A 73 4.54 -13.79 0.41
CA ASP A 73 4.62 -15.25 0.46
C ASP A 73 3.89 -15.97 -0.69
N ASP A 74 2.91 -15.31 -1.33
CA ASP A 74 2.08 -15.91 -2.38
C ASP A 74 2.27 -15.29 -3.78
N GLY A 75 2.91 -14.12 -3.87
CA GLY A 75 3.13 -13.42 -5.14
C GLY A 75 1.84 -12.88 -5.79
N VAL A 76 0.78 -12.70 -5.00
CA VAL A 76 -0.53 -12.21 -5.44
C VAL A 76 -0.81 -10.88 -4.75
N VAL A 77 -1.09 -9.84 -5.54
CA VAL A 77 -1.37 -8.49 -5.01
C VAL A 77 -2.86 -8.17 -5.11
N PRO A 78 -3.56 -7.96 -3.98
CA PRO A 78 -4.89 -7.37 -3.98
C PRO A 78 -4.87 -5.91 -4.45
N VAL A 79 -5.64 -5.62 -5.51
CA VAL A 79 -5.83 -4.28 -6.06
C VAL A 79 -7.21 -3.75 -5.68
N HIS A 80 -7.23 -2.74 -4.80
CA HIS A 80 -8.43 -2.05 -4.35
C HIS A 80 -8.61 -0.75 -5.11
N PHE A 81 -9.29 -0.81 -6.25
CA PHE A 81 -9.75 0.41 -6.91
C PHE A 81 -10.79 1.11 -6.04
N PHE A 82 -10.81 2.45 -6.09
CA PHE A 82 -11.80 3.23 -5.37
C PHE A 82 -12.12 4.56 -6.02
N HIS A 83 -13.30 5.09 -5.75
CA HIS A 83 -13.68 6.45 -6.10
C HIS A 83 -14.49 7.06 -4.95
N SER A 84 -15.75 7.45 -5.17
CA SER A 84 -16.72 7.78 -4.10
C SER A 84 -17.12 6.59 -3.20
N SER A 85 -16.62 5.39 -3.49
CA SER A 85 -16.84 4.13 -2.77
C SER A 85 -15.69 3.19 -3.10
N GLY A 86 -15.48 2.15 -2.28
CA GLY A 86 -14.55 1.06 -2.60
C GLY A 86 -15.19 0.05 -3.55
N PHE A 87 -14.38 -0.56 -4.40
CA PHE A 87 -14.74 -1.76 -5.17
C PHE A 87 -14.24 -3.00 -4.43
N PRO A 88 -14.80 -4.20 -4.69
CA PRO A 88 -14.17 -5.45 -4.26
C PRO A 88 -12.73 -5.53 -4.80
N PRO A 89 -11.78 -6.08 -4.03
CA PRO A 89 -10.41 -6.24 -4.52
C PRO A 89 -10.37 -7.21 -5.70
N GLU A 90 -9.55 -6.87 -6.69
CA GLU A 90 -9.21 -7.74 -7.82
C GLU A 90 -7.77 -8.23 -7.60
N LEU A 91 -7.49 -9.48 -7.92
CA LEU A 91 -6.18 -10.08 -7.64
C LEU A 91 -5.30 -10.02 -8.89
N VAL A 92 -4.07 -9.51 -8.73
CA VAL A 92 -3.07 -9.49 -9.80
C VAL A 92 -1.89 -10.40 -9.46
N ASP A 93 -1.43 -11.17 -10.44
CA ASP A 93 -0.30 -12.10 -10.34
C ASP A 93 0.53 -12.10 -11.64
N ARG A 94 1.53 -13.00 -11.72
CA ARG A 94 2.43 -13.12 -12.88
C ARG A 94 1.70 -13.49 -14.19
N ASP A 95 0.53 -14.10 -14.10
CA ASP A 95 -0.19 -14.64 -15.26
C ASP A 95 -1.21 -13.64 -15.82
N ASN A 96 -1.69 -12.70 -15.00
CA ASN A 96 -2.80 -11.81 -15.38
C ASN A 96 -2.47 -10.30 -15.36
N TYR A 97 -1.24 -9.90 -15.01
CA TYR A 97 -0.90 -8.47 -14.84
C TYR A 97 -0.98 -7.64 -16.13
N GLN A 98 -0.73 -8.25 -17.30
CA GLN A 98 -0.64 -7.53 -18.56
C GLN A 98 -2.01 -6.99 -18.98
N GLY A 99 -2.14 -5.66 -19.07
CA GLY A 99 -3.39 -5.00 -19.42
C GLY A 99 -4.47 -5.09 -18.33
N PHE A 100 -4.11 -5.53 -17.12
CA PHE A 100 -5.01 -5.68 -15.98
C PHE A 100 -5.79 -4.39 -15.70
N VAL A 101 -5.09 -3.25 -15.62
CA VAL A 101 -5.69 -1.96 -15.28
C VAL A 101 -6.67 -1.51 -16.38
N ASP A 102 -6.28 -1.62 -17.64
CA ASP A 102 -7.13 -1.22 -18.77
C ASP A 102 -8.40 -2.08 -18.87
N ALA A 103 -8.26 -3.40 -18.70
CA ALA A 103 -9.37 -4.33 -18.70
C ALA A 103 -10.36 -4.08 -17.55
N TRP A 104 -9.84 -3.70 -16.38
CA TRP A 104 -10.68 -3.29 -15.25
C TRP A 104 -11.34 -1.93 -15.51
N ALA A 105 -10.57 -0.91 -15.87
CA ALA A 105 -11.06 0.46 -16.07
C ALA A 105 -12.10 0.54 -17.18
N GLY A 106 -11.96 -0.23 -18.26
CA GLY A 106 -12.91 -0.28 -19.38
C GLY A 106 -14.31 -0.78 -19.01
N ARG A 107 -14.46 -1.46 -17.87
CA ARG A 107 -15.74 -1.99 -17.36
C ARG A 107 -16.39 -1.09 -16.30
N HIS A 108 -15.71 -0.01 -15.89
CA HIS A 108 -16.13 0.82 -14.77
C HIS A 108 -16.22 2.29 -15.15
N ARG A 109 -16.96 3.07 -14.35
CA ARG A 109 -17.10 4.52 -14.53
C ARG A 109 -16.34 5.24 -13.42
N MET A 110 -15.50 6.20 -13.79
CA MET A 110 -14.78 7.04 -12.84
C MET A 110 -15.75 7.89 -12.01
N GLY A 111 -15.34 8.22 -10.78
CA GLY A 111 -16.15 8.96 -9.82
C GLY A 111 -15.40 10.13 -9.16
N GLY A 112 -15.88 10.53 -7.98
CA GLY A 112 -15.13 11.41 -7.07
C GLY A 112 -14.12 10.62 -6.23
N THR A 113 -13.67 11.22 -5.13
CA THR A 113 -12.61 10.63 -4.29
C THR A 113 -13.06 10.54 -2.83
N ALA A 114 -13.03 9.33 -2.26
CA ALA A 114 -13.28 9.03 -0.85
C ALA A 114 -12.39 7.86 -0.42
N TYR A 115 -11.51 8.06 0.58
CA TYR A 115 -10.54 7.02 0.97
C TYR A 115 -11.09 6.09 2.05
N ALA A 116 -11.96 6.59 2.92
CA ALA A 116 -12.44 5.85 4.08
C ALA A 116 -13.10 4.51 3.71
N PRO A 117 -13.89 4.37 2.63
CA PRO A 117 -14.46 3.07 2.25
C PRO A 117 -13.39 2.00 2.01
N THR A 118 -12.33 2.35 1.29
CA THR A 118 -11.23 1.44 0.94
C THR A 118 -10.35 1.12 2.13
N ILE A 119 -10.02 2.12 2.94
CA ILE A 119 -9.27 1.92 4.19
C ILE A 119 -10.02 0.92 5.08
N ARG A 120 -11.35 1.07 5.23
CA ARG A 120 -12.16 0.09 5.98
C ARG A 120 -12.13 -1.29 5.37
N ALA A 121 -12.18 -1.42 4.03
CA ALA A 121 -12.16 -2.72 3.36
C ALA A 121 -10.85 -3.48 3.62
N VAL A 122 -9.70 -2.80 3.50
CA VAL A 122 -8.38 -3.37 3.81
C VAL A 122 -8.30 -3.79 5.29
N LEU A 123 -8.77 -2.93 6.19
CA LEU A 123 -8.82 -3.18 7.64
C LEU A 123 -9.75 -4.34 8.01
N ASP A 124 -10.89 -4.48 7.36
CA ASP A 124 -11.83 -5.59 7.55
C ASP A 124 -11.23 -6.90 7.02
N GLY A 125 -10.44 -6.85 5.94
CA GLY A 125 -9.72 -7.98 5.38
C GLY A 125 -8.62 -8.53 6.30
N THR A 126 -8.03 -7.70 7.16
CA THR A 126 -7.01 -8.12 8.14
C THR A 126 -7.62 -9.01 9.24
N ALA A 127 -8.88 -8.80 9.61
CA ALA A 127 -9.58 -9.64 10.57
C ALA A 127 -10.14 -10.90 9.86
N LYS A 128 -9.42 -12.03 9.91
CA LYS A 128 -9.85 -13.29 9.26
C LYS A 128 -11.35 -13.55 9.42
N LYS A 129 -12.01 -13.84 8.29
CA LYS A 129 -13.45 -14.16 8.14
C LYS A 129 -14.00 -15.07 9.26
N LYS A 130 -14.58 -14.45 10.29
CA LYS A 130 -15.75 -14.95 11.03
C LYS A 130 -16.80 -13.85 11.14
N ARG A 131 -17.25 -13.33 9.99
CA ARG A 131 -18.34 -12.34 9.95
C ARG A 131 -19.44 -12.85 9.05
N LEU A 132 -20.22 -13.81 9.54
CA LEU A 132 -21.44 -14.24 8.87
C LEU A 132 -22.63 -13.34 9.22
N PHE A 133 -22.58 -12.55 10.30
CA PHE A 133 -23.65 -11.60 10.67
C PHE A 133 -23.10 -10.43 11.49
N GLY A 134 -23.32 -9.19 11.05
CA GLY A 134 -23.31 -7.99 11.91
C GLY A 134 -22.01 -7.18 12.02
N ARG A 135 -22.17 -5.87 12.22
CA ARG A 135 -21.15 -4.90 12.63
C ARG A 135 -20.73 -5.18 14.08
N SER A 136 -19.76 -6.07 14.26
CA SER A 136 -19.09 -6.27 15.55
C SER A 136 -17.61 -5.96 15.38
N ARG A 137 -17.01 -5.26 16.35
CA ARG A 137 -15.55 -5.10 16.45
C ARG A 137 -14.89 -6.49 16.36
N PRO A 138 -13.71 -6.62 15.74
CA PRO A 138 -12.98 -7.88 15.81
C PRO A 138 -12.77 -8.25 17.28
N ASP A 139 -13.05 -9.51 17.62
CA ASP A 139 -12.83 -10.01 18.98
C ASP A 139 -11.31 -10.09 19.26
N THR A 140 -10.93 -10.11 20.53
CA THR A 140 -9.52 -10.05 20.97
C THR A 140 -8.65 -11.10 20.31
N ASP A 141 -9.17 -12.32 20.12
CA ASP A 141 -8.44 -13.43 19.50
C ASP A 141 -8.12 -13.16 18.02
N ALA A 142 -9.02 -12.49 17.30
CA ALA A 142 -8.78 -12.11 15.91
C ALA A 142 -7.67 -11.05 15.81
N LEU A 143 -7.70 -10.05 16.69
CA LEU A 143 -6.66 -9.01 16.75
C LEU A 143 -5.29 -9.57 17.16
N GLU A 144 -5.24 -10.54 18.07
CA GLU A 144 -3.98 -11.18 18.44
C GLU A 144 -3.41 -12.05 17.30
N ALA A 145 -4.28 -12.73 16.56
CA ALA A 145 -3.87 -13.52 15.40
C ALA A 145 -3.36 -12.65 14.24
N GLU A 146 -3.83 -11.40 14.10
CA GLU A 146 -3.29 -10.46 13.12
C GLU A 146 -1.80 -10.20 13.35
N LYS A 147 -1.36 -10.14 14.62
CA LYS A 147 0.04 -9.86 14.97
C LYS A 147 1.00 -10.97 14.54
N ASP A 148 0.50 -12.18 14.31
CA ASP A 148 1.27 -13.35 13.85
C ASP A 148 1.30 -13.50 12.33
N ALA A 149 0.47 -12.75 11.60
CA ALA A 149 0.50 -12.70 10.14
C ALA A 149 1.53 -11.68 9.66
N PRO A 150 2.07 -11.82 8.43
CA PRO A 150 2.85 -10.75 7.81
C PRO A 150 2.10 -9.42 7.87
N PRO A 151 2.77 -8.31 8.26
CA PRO A 151 2.15 -6.99 8.24
C PRO A 151 1.75 -6.61 6.81
N LYS A 152 0.63 -5.90 6.67
CA LYS A 152 0.22 -5.35 5.38
C LYS A 152 1.04 -4.13 5.02
N PHE A 153 1.60 -4.12 3.82
CA PHE A 153 2.23 -2.97 3.22
C PHE A 153 1.34 -2.46 2.07
N VAL A 154 0.59 -1.39 2.35
CA VAL A 154 -0.46 -0.90 1.45
C VAL A 154 0.03 0.34 0.69
N LEU A 155 0.22 0.21 -0.62
CA LEU A 155 0.47 1.35 -1.49
C LEU A 155 -0.85 2.07 -1.77
N PHE A 156 -1.01 3.30 -1.29
CA PHE A 156 -2.23 4.09 -1.46
C PHE A 156 -2.01 5.21 -2.49
N VAL A 157 -2.44 4.98 -3.72
CA VAL A 157 -2.12 5.81 -4.89
C VAL A 157 -3.25 6.79 -5.21
N THR A 158 -2.95 8.08 -5.30
CA THR A 158 -3.94 9.15 -5.56
C THR A 158 -3.27 10.42 -6.10
N ASP A 159 -4.00 11.22 -6.88
CA ASP A 159 -3.55 12.54 -7.36
C ASP A 159 -4.18 13.71 -6.59
N GLY A 160 -4.98 13.43 -5.56
CA GLY A 160 -5.90 14.39 -4.98
C GLY A 160 -6.07 14.23 -3.48
N ALA A 161 -6.98 15.02 -2.91
CA ALA A 161 -7.43 14.85 -1.54
C ALA A 161 -8.85 14.30 -1.59
N PRO A 162 -9.25 13.47 -0.63
CA PRO A 162 -10.58 12.90 -0.63
C PRO A 162 -11.60 13.90 -0.10
N SER A 163 -12.87 13.62 -0.37
CA SER A 163 -14.00 14.35 0.21
C SER A 163 -14.22 14.04 1.69
N ASP A 164 -13.74 12.89 2.19
CA ASP A 164 -13.97 12.35 3.54
C ASP A 164 -12.75 12.50 4.47
N ARG A 165 -12.01 13.62 4.35
CA ARG A 165 -10.75 13.88 5.07
C ARG A 165 -10.78 13.53 6.56
N GLY A 166 -11.79 14.02 7.28
CA GLY A 166 -11.89 13.80 8.72
C GLY A 166 -12.09 12.33 9.10
N GLU A 167 -12.86 11.59 8.30
CA GLU A 167 -13.05 10.16 8.54
C GLU A 167 -11.82 9.34 8.15
N THR A 168 -11.18 9.70 7.04
CA THR A 168 -9.90 9.14 6.62
C THR A 168 -8.83 9.28 7.71
N THR A 169 -8.62 10.49 8.24
CA THR A 169 -7.68 10.72 9.34
C THR A 169 -8.02 9.88 10.57
N ARG A 170 -9.30 9.83 10.97
CA ARG A 170 -9.74 9.01 12.12
C ARG A 170 -9.40 7.53 11.92
N LEU A 171 -9.68 6.98 10.73
CA LEU A 171 -9.43 5.57 10.44
C LEU A 171 -7.94 5.23 10.44
N LEU A 172 -7.09 6.10 9.90
CA LEU A 172 -5.64 5.85 9.90
C LEU A 172 -5.06 5.93 11.32
N VAL A 173 -5.54 6.85 12.15
CA VAL A 173 -5.20 6.90 13.58
C VAL A 173 -5.64 5.61 14.30
N GLU A 174 -6.86 5.14 14.07
CA GLU A 174 -7.36 3.88 14.63
C GLU A 174 -6.58 2.66 14.13
N ALA A 175 -6.12 2.69 12.87
CA ALA A 175 -5.34 1.62 12.26
C ALA A 175 -3.91 1.54 12.79
N ALA A 176 -3.39 2.58 13.46
CA ALA A 176 -2.01 2.60 13.93
C ALA A 176 -1.69 1.49 14.93
N GLY A 177 -2.69 0.94 15.65
CA GLY A 177 -2.51 -0.20 16.55
C GLY A 177 -2.55 -1.57 15.88
N ARG A 178 -2.54 -1.65 14.55
CA ARG A 178 -2.69 -2.89 13.78
C ARG A 178 -1.48 -3.11 12.87
N PRO A 179 -1.18 -4.36 12.46
CA PRO A 179 -0.06 -4.68 11.59
C PRO A 179 -0.34 -4.28 10.13
N VAL A 180 -0.48 -2.98 9.90
CA VAL A 180 -0.67 -2.36 8.59
C VAL A 180 0.06 -1.02 8.52
N PHE A 181 0.81 -0.83 7.45
CA PHE A 181 1.44 0.42 7.08
C PHE A 181 0.86 0.93 5.77
N TRP A 182 0.64 2.23 5.70
CA TRP A 182 0.06 2.90 4.53
C TRP A 182 1.11 3.79 3.88
N GLN A 183 1.64 3.36 2.75
CA GLN A 183 2.51 4.19 1.94
C GLN A 183 1.68 4.96 0.92
N PHE A 184 1.40 6.22 1.18
CA PHE A 184 0.75 7.08 0.19
C PHE A 184 1.72 7.38 -0.94
N VAL A 185 1.23 7.23 -2.17
CA VAL A 185 1.93 7.60 -3.40
C VAL A 185 1.13 8.72 -4.04
N GLY A 186 1.57 9.95 -3.77
CA GLY A 186 0.97 11.17 -4.29
C GLY A 186 1.42 11.45 -5.72
N LEU A 187 0.48 11.46 -6.66
CA LEU A 187 0.77 11.68 -8.08
C LEU A 187 0.43 13.10 -8.53
N GLY A 188 1.43 13.94 -8.71
CA GLY A 188 1.30 15.33 -9.15
C GLY A 188 1.29 16.29 -7.98
N TYR A 189 0.52 17.39 -8.09
CA TYR A 189 0.50 18.41 -7.04
C TYR A 189 -0.11 17.84 -5.76
N SER A 190 0.76 17.45 -4.82
CA SER A 190 0.37 16.89 -3.54
C SER A 190 -0.53 17.86 -2.79
N PRO A 191 -1.79 17.49 -2.54
CA PRO A 191 -2.63 18.30 -1.70
C PRO A 191 -2.03 18.27 -0.31
N SER A 192 -1.88 19.44 0.31
CA SER A 192 -1.50 19.64 1.72
C SER A 192 -2.16 18.68 2.73
N PHE A 193 -3.24 17.99 2.34
CA PHE A 193 -3.84 16.90 3.09
C PHE A 193 -2.96 15.64 3.20
N LEU A 194 -2.28 15.18 2.14
CA LEU A 194 -1.44 13.98 2.22
C LEU A 194 -0.27 14.18 3.18
N ARG A 195 0.43 15.32 3.08
CA ARG A 195 1.46 15.71 4.04
C ARG A 195 0.94 15.80 5.48
N LYS A 196 -0.33 16.20 5.66
CA LYS A 196 -0.96 16.19 6.99
C LYS A 196 -1.25 14.78 7.51
N LEU A 197 -1.49 13.81 6.63
CA LEU A 197 -1.66 12.41 7.04
C LEU A 197 -0.30 11.82 7.45
N ASP A 198 0.74 12.15 6.70
CA ASP A 198 2.13 11.80 7.00
C ASP A 198 2.57 12.34 8.36
N ASP A 199 2.29 13.61 8.68
CA ASP A 199 2.67 14.26 9.94
C ASP A 199 1.63 14.12 11.09
N MET A 200 0.60 13.27 10.95
CA MET A 200 -0.53 13.30 11.89
C MET A 200 -0.18 12.80 13.30
N GLY A 201 -0.68 13.50 14.32
CA GLY A 201 -0.55 13.09 15.73
C GLY A 201 -1.64 12.11 16.21
N ASN A 202 -1.64 11.82 17.51
CA ASN A 202 -2.62 10.96 18.21
C ASN A 202 -2.68 9.49 17.76
N ARG A 203 -1.62 9.01 17.09
CA ARG A 203 -1.42 7.60 16.73
C ARG A 203 -0.39 6.94 17.64
N VAL A 204 -0.51 5.63 17.84
CA VAL A 204 0.40 4.86 18.72
C VAL A 204 1.79 4.61 18.09
N VAL A 205 1.84 4.57 16.77
CA VAL A 205 3.05 4.50 15.95
C VAL A 205 2.79 5.23 14.63
N ASP A 206 3.84 5.70 13.98
CA ASP A 206 3.75 6.28 12.65
C ASP A 206 3.46 5.22 11.58
N ASN A 207 2.19 5.02 11.25
CA ASN A 207 1.75 4.01 10.29
C ASN A 207 1.44 4.57 8.88
N VAL A 208 1.86 5.81 8.58
CA VAL A 208 1.59 6.45 7.28
C VAL A 208 2.87 7.10 6.79
N GLY A 209 3.34 6.69 5.62
CA GLY A 209 4.42 7.36 4.89
C GLY A 209 3.88 8.04 3.63
N LEU A 210 4.66 8.96 3.07
CA LEU A 210 4.32 9.69 1.84
C LEU A 210 5.50 9.82 0.88
N THR A 211 5.29 9.38 -0.36
CA THR A 211 6.15 9.70 -1.50
C THR A 211 5.36 10.50 -2.53
N GLU A 212 5.99 11.53 -3.10
CA GLU A 212 5.36 12.43 -4.07
C GLU A 212 6.12 12.42 -5.39
N TYR A 213 5.40 12.20 -6.49
CA TYR A 213 5.96 12.12 -7.83
C TYR A 213 5.16 12.98 -8.80
N GLU A 214 5.82 13.77 -9.65
CA GLU A 214 5.11 14.46 -10.74
C GLU A 214 4.59 13.46 -11.77
N ASP A 215 5.49 12.58 -12.24
CA ASP A 215 5.23 11.48 -13.15
C ASP A 215 6.14 10.29 -12.80
N THR A 216 5.54 9.16 -12.41
CA THR A 216 6.31 7.95 -12.06
C THR A 216 6.88 7.23 -13.28
N LEU A 217 6.51 7.62 -14.50
CA LEU A 217 7.07 7.08 -15.73
C LEU A 217 8.48 7.61 -16.03
N GLU A 218 8.88 8.73 -15.41
CA GLU A 218 10.22 9.32 -15.58
C GLU A 218 11.26 8.73 -14.60
N MET A 219 10.83 7.89 -13.68
CA MET A 219 11.67 7.28 -12.65
C MET A 219 12.13 5.88 -13.03
N THR A 220 13.30 5.48 -12.52
CA THR A 220 13.71 4.07 -12.56
C THR A 220 12.92 3.25 -11.53
N ASP A 221 12.79 1.95 -11.78
CA ASP A 221 12.12 1.06 -10.83
C ASP A 221 12.87 0.99 -9.50
N GLN A 222 14.20 0.91 -9.52
CA GLN A 222 15.04 0.96 -8.32
C GLN A 222 14.77 2.22 -7.48
N GLN A 223 14.72 3.41 -8.09
CA GLN A 223 14.42 4.66 -7.36
C GLN A 223 13.03 4.61 -6.72
N PHE A 224 12.03 4.15 -7.49
CA PHE A 224 10.69 3.98 -6.95
C PHE A 224 10.69 3.06 -5.73
N PHE A 225 11.34 1.89 -5.83
CA PHE A 225 11.41 0.93 -4.72
C PHE A 225 12.13 1.48 -3.51
N ASP A 226 13.31 2.08 -3.68
CA ASP A 226 14.08 2.69 -2.58
C ASP A 226 13.26 3.72 -1.80
N ASP A 227 12.47 4.53 -2.50
CA ASP A 227 11.60 5.54 -1.91
C ASP A 227 10.44 4.90 -1.12
N ILE A 228 9.71 3.95 -1.72
CA ILE A 228 8.46 3.43 -1.11
C ILE A 228 8.70 2.48 0.07
N ILE A 229 9.81 1.73 0.09
CA ILE A 229 10.07 0.74 1.14
C ILE A 229 10.76 1.35 2.38
N GLY A 230 11.33 2.54 2.23
CA GLY A 230 12.26 3.12 3.19
C GLY A 230 11.66 3.31 4.59
N GLU A 231 10.48 3.92 4.68
CA GLU A 231 9.83 4.18 5.97
C GLU A 231 9.26 2.91 6.60
N PHE A 232 8.66 2.04 5.78
CA PHE A 232 8.11 0.77 6.24
C PHE A 232 9.15 -0.05 7.01
N PHE A 233 10.32 -0.28 6.41
CA PHE A 233 11.37 -1.09 7.05
C PHE A 233 12.28 -0.29 7.99
N GLY A 234 12.63 0.94 7.63
CA GLY A 234 13.62 1.73 8.37
C GLY A 234 13.05 2.40 9.63
N SER A 235 11.74 2.65 9.68
CA SER A 235 11.11 3.39 10.79
C SER A 235 9.94 2.64 11.42
N TRP A 236 8.94 2.23 10.62
CA TRP A 236 7.72 1.66 11.17
C TRP A 236 7.91 0.24 11.71
N LEU A 237 8.52 -0.67 10.95
CA LEU A 237 8.62 -2.09 11.33
C LEU A 237 9.38 -2.30 12.66
N PRO A 238 10.55 -1.68 12.91
CA PRO A 238 11.23 -1.81 14.19
C PRO A 238 10.38 -1.32 15.37
N GLU A 239 9.70 -0.18 15.20
CA GLU A 239 8.88 0.41 16.25
C GLU A 239 7.59 -0.38 16.49
N ALA A 240 6.94 -0.85 15.42
CA ALA A 240 5.76 -1.70 15.48
C ALA A 240 6.06 -3.03 16.20
N ARG A 241 7.23 -3.63 15.94
CA ARG A 241 7.69 -4.82 16.68
C ARG A 241 7.97 -4.51 18.14
N ARG A 242 8.64 -3.39 18.45
CA ARG A 242 8.90 -2.94 19.83
C ARG A 242 7.62 -2.73 20.63
N LEU A 243 6.56 -2.24 19.99
CA LEU A 243 5.24 -2.01 20.58
C LEU A 243 4.34 -3.26 20.58
N GLY A 244 4.78 -4.38 19.99
CA GLY A 244 3.99 -5.61 19.90
C GLY A 244 2.78 -5.51 18.95
N ILE A 245 2.83 -4.60 17.98
CA ILE A 245 1.80 -4.41 16.94
C ILE A 245 1.93 -5.49 15.85
N THR A 246 3.16 -5.91 15.56
CA THR A 246 3.48 -7.09 14.73
C THR A 246 4.55 -7.93 15.41
N ARG A 247 4.48 -9.25 15.26
CA ARG A 247 5.52 -10.22 15.67
C ARG A 247 6.29 -10.79 14.48
N ARG A 248 5.77 -10.57 13.27
CA ARG A 248 6.43 -10.87 11.99
C ARG A 248 7.24 -9.68 11.52
#